data_AF-A0A1W9W9L6-F1
#
_entry.id   AF-A0A1W9W9L6-F1
#
_cell.length_a   1.000
_cell.length_b   1.000
_cell.length_c   1.000
_cell.angle_alpha   90.00
_cell.angle_beta   90.00
_cell.angle_gamma   90.00
#
_symmetry.space_group_name_H-M   'P 1'
#
loop_
_entity.id
_entity.type
_entity.pdbx_description
1 polymer ?
#
loop_
_entity_poly.entity_id
_entity_poly.type
_entity_poly.pdbx_seq_one_letter_code
_entity_poly.pdbx_strand_id
1 'polypeptide(L)'
;MAKKEETVVEETTEEVTEDTQGSTLFSMARKVLLANIGAVAMAQDEVEAFINKLIERGEVAEKEGRKLMEDIMAHRKKQTEEVGDELSQRIESVLNRMTVPTKKDIDSLSTKITKLGEKIDELVRGKK
;
A
#
# COMPACT_ATOMS: atom_id res chain seq x y z
N MET A 1 -33.35 43.26 -1.88
CA MET A 1 -32.03 42.91 -1.30
C MET A 1 -31.88 41.39 -1.50
N ALA A 2 -31.47 40.91 -2.68
CA ALA A 2 -30.08 40.65 -3.12
C ALA A 2 -29.33 39.76 -2.09
N LYS A 3 -29.29 38.42 -2.25
CA LYS A 3 -28.49 37.57 -3.17
C LYS A 3 -27.12 37.16 -2.58
N LYS A 4 -26.97 35.85 -2.27
CA LYS A 4 -25.83 34.95 -2.58
C LYS A 4 -26.21 33.53 -2.08
N GLU A 5 -26.50 32.51 -2.90
CA GLU A 5 -25.59 31.72 -3.79
C GLU A 5 -24.30 31.35 -3.04
N GLU A 6 -24.06 30.10 -2.65
CA GLU A 6 -23.62 28.93 -3.45
C GLU A 6 -23.61 27.71 -2.49
N THR A 7 -24.33 26.59 -2.67
CA THR A 7 -24.04 25.42 -3.54
C THR A 7 -22.58 25.24 -3.96
N VAL A 8 -22.12 23.98 -3.89
CA VAL A 8 -20.89 23.41 -4.47
C VAL A 8 -19.68 23.38 -3.51
N VAL A 9 -19.43 22.19 -2.95
CA VAL A 9 -18.21 21.38 -3.15
C VAL A 9 -18.63 19.93 -2.87
N GLU A 10 -19.40 19.30 -3.75
CA GLU A 10 -18.85 18.47 -4.83
C GLU A 10 -17.33 18.58 -5.02
N GLU A 11 -16.59 17.74 -4.30
CA GLU A 11 -15.38 17.13 -4.85
C GLU A 11 -15.57 15.62 -4.82
N THR A 12 -16.28 15.19 -5.86
CA THR A 12 -16.13 13.91 -6.53
C THR A 12 -14.64 13.62 -6.71
N THR A 13 -14.04 12.75 -5.87
CA THR A 13 -12.84 12.04 -6.30
C THR A 13 -13.28 10.79 -7.04
N GLU A 14 -13.61 11.07 -8.30
CA GLU A 14 -13.52 10.23 -9.49
C GLU A 14 -13.55 8.71 -9.27
N GLU A 15 -14.64 8.15 -9.79
CA GLU A 15 -14.71 6.78 -10.26
C GLU A 15 -13.49 6.45 -11.14
N VAL A 16 -12.66 5.51 -10.66
CA VAL A 16 -11.93 4.61 -11.55
C VAL A 16 -12.47 3.22 -11.28
N THR A 17 -13.68 2.98 -11.78
CA THR A 17 -14.22 1.65 -11.99
C THR A 17 -13.96 1.28 -13.44
N GLU A 18 -12.76 0.77 -13.71
CA GLU A 18 -12.57 -0.05 -14.91
C GLU A 18 -12.79 -1.52 -14.56
N ASP A 19 -13.65 -2.11 -15.38
CA ASP A 19 -14.23 -3.44 -15.27
C ASP A 19 -13.22 -4.55 -15.04
N THR A 20 -13.50 -5.41 -14.05
CA THR A 20 -13.16 -6.83 -14.18
C THR A 20 -14.20 -7.64 -13.41
N GLN A 21 -14.99 -8.48 -14.07
CA GLN A 21 -16.11 -9.23 -13.46
C GLN A 21 -15.72 -10.28 -12.39
N GLY A 22 -14.48 -10.26 -11.88
CA GLY A 22 -14.03 -10.96 -10.65
C GLY A 22 -13.80 -10.05 -9.43
N SER A 23 -14.18 -8.76 -9.52
CA SER A 23 -13.58 -7.66 -8.74
C SER A 23 -14.35 -7.15 -7.52
N THR A 24 -15.54 -7.65 -7.17
CA THR A 24 -16.27 -7.13 -5.98
C THR A 24 -15.54 -7.44 -4.68
N LEU A 25 -15.03 -8.67 -4.53
CA LEU A 25 -14.21 -9.05 -3.37
C LEU A 25 -12.84 -8.36 -3.39
N PHE A 26 -12.21 -8.26 -4.56
CA PHE A 26 -10.92 -7.57 -4.70
C PHE A 26 -11.02 -6.06 -4.43
N SER A 27 -12.09 -5.40 -4.91
CA SER A 27 -12.33 -3.97 -4.67
C SER A 27 -12.69 -3.70 -3.21
N MET A 28 -13.46 -4.57 -2.54
CA MET A 28 -13.67 -4.48 -1.09
C MET A 28 -12.37 -4.66 -0.32
N ALA A 29 -11.56 -5.69 -0.64
CA ALA A 29 -10.28 -5.92 -0.01
C ALA A 29 -9.33 -4.73 -0.21
N ARG A 30 -9.27 -4.16 -1.42
CA ARG A 30 -8.51 -2.95 -1.73
C ARG A 30 -8.99 -1.76 -0.91
N LYS A 31 -10.32 -1.53 -0.80
CA LYS A 31 -10.88 -0.44 0.01
C LYS A 31 -10.54 -0.60 1.49
N VAL A 32 -10.67 -1.81 2.03
CA VAL A 32 -10.30 -2.11 3.43
C VAL A 32 -8.80 -1.92 3.65
N LEU A 33 -7.95 -2.34 2.72
CA LEU A 33 -6.50 -2.16 2.82
C LEU A 33 -6.13 -0.66 2.77
N LEU A 34 -6.71 0.10 1.84
CA LEU A 34 -6.48 1.55 1.75
C LEU A 34 -6.99 2.30 2.98
N ALA A 35 -8.13 1.90 3.54
CA ALA A 35 -8.65 2.47 4.79
C ALA A 35 -7.72 2.19 5.98
N ASN A 36 -7.17 0.97 6.07
CA ASN A 36 -6.18 0.63 7.11
C ASN A 36 -4.89 1.45 6.97
N ILE A 37 -4.35 1.58 5.75
CA ILE A 37 -3.16 2.40 5.51
C ILE A 37 -3.45 3.88 5.81
N GLY A 38 -4.61 4.39 5.40
CA GLY A 38 -5.04 5.77 5.63
C GLY A 38 -5.25 6.10 7.10
N ALA A 39 -5.86 5.21 7.88
CA ALA A 39 -6.04 5.40 9.32
C ALA A 39 -4.70 5.50 10.07
N VAL A 40 -3.68 4.74 9.66
CA VAL A 40 -2.33 4.78 10.25
C VAL A 40 -1.59 6.08 9.89
N ALA A 41 -1.87 6.67 8.73
CA ALA A 41 -1.35 7.98 8.35
C ALA A 41 -1.94 9.09 9.21
N MET A 42 -3.27 9.15 9.36
CA MET A 42 -3.94 10.16 10.22
C MET A 42 -3.51 10.06 11.69
N ALA A 43 -3.25 8.86 12.19
CA ALA A 43 -2.75 8.68 13.56
C ALA A 43 -1.34 9.28 13.79
N GLN A 44 -0.54 9.50 12.74
CA GLN A 44 0.76 10.17 12.89
C GLN A 44 0.58 11.66 13.19
N ASP A 45 -0.29 12.32 12.44
CA ASP A 45 -0.58 13.75 12.59
C ASP A 45 -1.18 14.04 13.98
N GLU A 46 -2.06 13.16 14.47
CA GLU A 46 -2.67 13.31 15.80
C GLU A 46 -1.66 13.12 16.94
N VAL A 47 -0.68 12.21 16.78
CA VAL A 47 0.40 12.02 17.76
C VAL A 47 1.32 13.24 17.82
N GLU A 48 1.65 13.82 16.66
CA GLU A 48 2.42 15.05 16.60
C GLU A 48 1.68 16.21 17.27
N ALA A 49 0.39 16.38 16.97
CA ALA A 49 -0.46 17.39 17.59
C ALA A 49 -0.57 17.21 19.12
N PHE A 50 -0.67 15.96 19.60
CA PHE A 50 -0.72 15.66 21.02
C PHE A 50 0.58 16.01 21.75
N ILE A 51 1.73 15.68 21.16
CA ILE A 51 3.06 16.04 21.71
C ILE A 51 3.24 17.56 21.72
N ASN A 52 2.85 18.26 20.65
CA ASN A 52 2.91 19.71 20.59
C ASN A 52 2.03 20.36 21.67
N LYS A 53 0.82 19.83 21.90
CA LYS A 53 -0.08 20.29 22.97
C LYS A 53 0.50 20.08 24.37
N LEU A 54 1.24 19.00 24.60
CA LEU A 54 1.95 18.74 25.87
C LEU A 54 3.08 19.76 26.11
N ILE A 55 3.80 20.14 25.04
CA ILE A 55 4.83 21.18 25.09
C ILE A 55 4.21 22.55 25.38
N GLU A 56 3.14 22.93 24.68
CA GLU A 56 2.44 24.21 24.86
C GLU A 56 1.87 24.37 26.27
N ARG A 57 1.36 23.28 26.85
CA ARG A 57 0.86 23.26 28.23
C ARG A 57 1.99 23.30 29.27
N GLY A 58 3.25 23.21 28.85
CA GLY A 58 4.41 23.16 29.74
C GLY A 58 4.54 21.84 30.52
N GLU A 59 3.79 20.81 30.13
CA GLU A 59 3.83 19.47 30.75
C GLU A 59 5.07 18.69 30.30
N VAL A 60 5.65 19.06 29.16
CA VAL A 60 6.87 18.46 28.58
C VAL A 60 7.78 19.56 28.04
N ALA A 61 9.09 19.41 28.22
CA ALA A 61 10.05 20.33 27.60
C ALA A 61 10.12 20.12 26.08
N GLU A 62 10.25 21.20 25.30
CA GLU A 62 10.28 21.13 23.82
C GLU A 62 11.35 20.16 23.27
N LYS A 63 12.50 20.07 23.95
CA LYS A 63 13.57 19.12 23.61
C LYS A 63 13.18 17.66 23.88
N GLU A 64 12.43 17.41 24.95
CA GLU A 64 11.98 16.07 25.32
C GLU A 64 10.85 15.59 24.41
N GLY A 65 9.91 16.48 24.05
CA GLY A 65 8.84 16.16 23.11
C GLY A 65 9.37 15.83 21.71
N ARG A 66 10.34 16.60 21.20
CA ARG A 66 11.01 16.28 19.93
C ARG A 66 11.71 14.92 19.96
N LYS A 67 12.42 14.61 21.05
CA LYS A 67 13.09 13.32 21.23
C LYS A 67 12.09 12.17 21.29
N LEU A 68 10.97 12.34 21.98
CA LEU A 68 9.91 11.33 22.05
C LEU A 68 9.31 11.03 20.68
N MET A 69 9.06 12.06 19.86
CA MET A 69 8.56 11.89 18.50
C MET A 69 9.56 11.11 17.63
N GLU A 70 10.84 11.43 17.73
CA GLU A 70 11.92 10.74 17.02
C GLU A 70 12.05 9.27 17.45
N ASP A 71 12.01 9.00 18.76
CA ASP A 71 12.08 7.63 19.32
C ASP A 71 10.88 6.77 18.86
N ILE A 72 9.67 7.36 18.81
CA ILE A 72 8.47 6.70 18.30
C ILE A 72 8.61 6.37 16.82
N MET A 73 9.06 7.33 16.01
CA MET A 73 9.28 7.12 14.57
C MET A 73 10.34 6.04 14.31
N ALA A 74 11.45 6.06 15.05
CA ALA A 74 12.53 5.08 14.92
C ALA A 74 12.06 3.66 15.31
N HIS A 75 11.35 3.52 16.43
CA HIS A 75 10.77 2.23 16.83
C HIS A 75 9.74 1.71 15.82
N ARG A 76 8.90 2.61 15.29
CA ARG A 76 7.89 2.23 14.30
C ARG A 76 8.54 1.76 13.01
N LYS A 77 9.58 2.43 12.51
CA LYS A 77 10.30 2.02 11.29
C LYS A 77 10.87 0.60 11.45
N LYS A 78 11.56 0.33 12.55
CA LYS A 78 12.15 -0.98 12.83
C LYS A 78 11.08 -2.08 12.92
N GLN A 79 10.00 -1.84 13.64
CA GLN A 79 8.89 -2.79 13.75
C GLN A 79 8.17 -3.00 12.41
N THR A 80 8.04 -1.96 11.58
CA THR A 80 7.39 -2.05 10.27
C THR A 80 8.21 -2.91 9.31
N GLU A 81 9.53 -2.81 9.33
CA GLU A 81 10.43 -3.67 8.53
C GLU A 81 10.31 -5.13 8.97
N GLU A 82 10.44 -5.42 10.27
CA GLU A 82 10.34 -6.79 10.81
C GLU A 82 8.96 -7.43 10.55
N VAL A 83 7.88 -6.66 10.76
CA VAL A 83 6.50 -7.12 10.50
C VAL A 83 6.23 -7.23 9.00
N GLY A 84 6.82 -6.37 8.17
CA GLY A 84 6.64 -6.38 6.72
C GLY A 84 7.14 -7.66 6.07
N ASP A 85 8.29 -8.16 6.51
CA ASP A 85 8.86 -9.42 6.02
C ASP A 85 8.02 -10.62 6.45
N GLU A 86 7.62 -10.68 7.72
CA GLU A 86 6.77 -11.76 8.23
C GLU A 86 5.39 -11.75 7.58
N LEU A 87 4.80 -10.58 7.39
CA LEU A 87 3.52 -10.40 6.71
C LEU A 87 3.61 -10.84 5.25
N SER A 88 4.68 -10.49 4.54
CA SER A 88 4.90 -10.90 3.15
C SER A 88 4.95 -12.43 3.01
N GLN A 89 5.68 -13.11 3.91
CA GLN A 89 5.74 -14.58 3.93
C GLN A 89 4.38 -15.22 4.24
N ARG A 90 3.61 -14.63 5.15
CA ARG A 90 2.26 -15.10 5.48
C ARG A 90 1.29 -14.92 4.30
N ILE A 91 1.34 -13.78 3.61
CA ILE A 91 0.53 -13.51 2.42
C ILE A 91 0.89 -14.50 1.30
N GLU A 92 2.19 -14.69 1.03
CA GLU A 92 2.67 -15.65 0.03
C GLU A 92 2.20 -17.08 0.33
N SER A 93 2.25 -17.49 1.60
CA SER A 93 1.76 -18.80 2.05
C SER A 93 0.25 -18.98 1.83
N VAL A 94 -0.54 -17.94 2.08
CA VAL A 94 -2.00 -17.97 1.85
C VAL A 94 -2.31 -18.02 0.36
N LEU A 95 -1.63 -17.20 -0.46
CA LEU A 95 -1.82 -17.18 -1.92
C LEU A 95 -1.48 -18.54 -2.55
N ASN A 96 -0.39 -19.17 -2.10
CA ASN A 96 -0.02 -20.52 -2.53
C ASN A 96 -1.09 -21.57 -2.17
N ARG A 97 -1.70 -21.46 -0.98
CA ARG A 97 -2.80 -22.35 -0.57
C ARG A 97 -4.08 -22.15 -1.39
N MET A 98 -4.32 -20.94 -1.86
CA MET A 98 -5.48 -20.61 -2.71
C MET A 98 -5.24 -20.89 -4.20
N THR A 99 -4.09 -21.48 -4.58
CA THR A 99 -3.70 -21.72 -5.98
C THR A 99 -3.69 -20.42 -6.81
N VAL A 100 -3.43 -19.27 -6.18
CA VAL A 100 -3.36 -17.98 -6.86
C VAL A 100 -1.90 -17.75 -7.28
N PRO A 101 -1.58 -17.74 -8.59
CA PRO A 101 -0.22 -17.50 -9.06
C PRO A 101 0.21 -16.07 -8.73
N THR A 102 1.46 -15.91 -8.27
CA THR A 102 2.01 -14.57 -8.05
C THR A 102 2.46 -13.95 -9.36
N LYS A 103 2.58 -12.62 -9.40
CA LYS A 103 3.12 -11.91 -10.58
C LYS A 103 4.52 -12.42 -10.96
N LYS A 104 5.35 -12.73 -9.96
CA LYS A 104 6.71 -13.26 -10.15
C LYS A 104 6.70 -14.62 -10.88
N ASP A 105 5.71 -15.46 -10.59
CA ASP A 105 5.57 -16.76 -11.27
C ASP A 105 5.22 -16.58 -12.74
N ILE A 106 4.33 -15.61 -13.05
CA ILE A 106 3.96 -15.24 -14.41
C ILE A 106 5.19 -14.72 -15.18
N ASP A 107 5.97 -13.83 -14.57
CA ASP A 107 7.17 -13.27 -15.20
C ASP A 107 8.25 -14.35 -15.47
N SER A 108 8.43 -15.28 -14.52
CA SER A 108 9.35 -16.42 -14.68
C SER A 108 8.91 -17.33 -15.83
N LEU A 109 7.61 -17.63 -15.91
CA LEU A 109 7.06 -18.48 -16.97
C LEU A 109 7.16 -17.79 -18.33
N SER A 110 6.86 -16.49 -18.40
CA SER A 110 7.02 -15.68 -19.62
C SER A 110 8.46 -15.73 -20.13
N THR A 111 9.44 -15.54 -19.25
CA THR A 111 10.86 -15.63 -19.62
C THR A 111 11.23 -17.03 -20.14
N LYS A 112 10.72 -18.10 -19.51
CA LYS A 112 10.95 -19.48 -19.96
C LYS A 112 10.31 -19.72 -21.33
N ILE A 113 9.11 -19.19 -21.56
CA ILE A 113 8.41 -19.28 -22.85
C ILE A 113 9.21 -18.57 -23.95
N THR A 114 9.69 -17.36 -23.70
CA THR A 114 10.52 -16.62 -24.67
C THR A 114 11.79 -17.39 -25.02
N LYS A 115 12.53 -17.89 -24.01
CA LYS A 115 13.73 -18.71 -24.24
C LYS A 115 13.44 -20.00 -25.01
N LEU A 116 12.27 -20.61 -24.77
CA LEU A 116 11.88 -21.82 -25.49
C LEU A 116 11.50 -21.48 -26.94
N GLY A 117 10.81 -20.36 -27.16
CA GLY A 117 10.50 -19.81 -28.47
C GLY A 117 11.78 -19.56 -29.29
N GLU A 118 12.78 -18.91 -28.70
CA GLU A 118 14.08 -18.66 -29.34
C GLU A 118 14.78 -19.97 -29.77
N LYS A 119 14.80 -20.98 -28.89
CA LYS A 119 15.40 -22.28 -29.21
C LYS A 119 14.65 -23.04 -30.29
N ILE A 120 13.32 -22.95 -30.31
CA ILE A 120 12.51 -23.56 -31.36
C ILE A 120 12.78 -22.85 -32.69
N ASP A 121 12.83 -21.52 -32.71
CA ASP A 121 13.14 -20.75 -33.91
C ASP A 121 14.54 -21.06 -34.45
N GLU A 122 15.52 -21.24 -33.56
CA GLU A 122 16.89 -21.63 -33.91
C GLU A 122 16.94 -23.04 -34.53
N LEU A 123 16.22 -24.01 -33.96
CA LEU A 123 16.10 -25.37 -34.50
C LEU A 123 15.34 -25.41 -35.84
N VAL A 124 14.31 -24.56 -36.00
CA VAL A 124 13.54 -24.45 -37.24
C VAL A 124 14.36 -23.77 -38.34
N ARG A 125 15.17 -22.75 -38.01
CA ARG A 125 16.11 -22.11 -38.96
C ARG A 125 17.29 -23.01 -39.32
N GLY A 126 17.83 -23.79 -38.39
CA GLY A 126 18.94 -24.71 -38.64
C GLY A 126 18.57 -25.97 -39.43
N LYS A 127 17.28 -26.20 -39.70
CA LYS A 127 16.76 -27.31 -40.53
C LYS A 127 16.49 -26.94 -42.00
N LYS A 128 16.77 -25.71 -42.42
CA LYS A 128 16.83 -25.30 -43.84
C LYS A 128 18.28 -25.28 -44.31
#